data_AF-A0A357EYW4-F1
#
_entry.id   AF-A0A357EYW4-F1
#
_cell.length_a   1.000
_cell.length_b   1.000
_cell.length_c   1.000
_cell.angle_alpha   90.00
_cell.angle_beta   90.00
_cell.angle_gamma   90.00
#
_symmetry.space_group_name_H-M   'P 1'
#
loop_
_entity.id
_entity.type
_entity.pdbx_description
1 polymer ?
#
loop_
_entity_poly.entity_id
_entity_poly.type
_entity_poly.pdbx_seq_one_letter_code
_entity_poly.pdbx_strand_id
1 'polypeptide(L)'
;MARGISGFIATNCAPQDICQFQLKDVTNFSWDRFFVFDLTVDNDVISKQIGSEFSSSIKYYSNKWFYLKDGELIHFEQRAIPEIDEYMKPGDIDFDISSSKDRYAVFDTKSVFEVNRIKVNGGEAFLLKCVNCQ
;
A
#
# COMPACT_ATOMS: atom_id res chain seq x y z
N MET A 1 5.33 19.10 7.07
CA MET A 1 4.78 18.26 5.99
C MET A 1 5.02 16.82 6.39
N ALA A 2 3.96 16.03 6.60
CA ALA A 2 4.10 14.60 6.83
C ALA A 2 4.71 13.99 5.57
N ARG A 3 5.93 13.45 5.66
CA ARG A 3 6.57 12.73 4.56
C ARG A 3 5.83 11.40 4.46
N GLY A 4 4.95 11.24 3.48
CA GLY A 4 4.32 9.94 3.18
C GLY A 4 5.37 8.86 2.90
N ILE A 5 4.93 7.62 2.69
CA ILE A 5 5.83 6.45 2.59
C ILE A 5 7.06 6.67 1.69
N SER A 6 6.87 7.23 0.49
CA SER A 6 7.99 7.54 -0.42
C SER A 6 8.97 8.57 0.14
N GLY A 7 8.49 9.59 0.85
CA GLY A 7 9.33 10.58 1.52
C GLY A 7 10.09 9.98 2.71
N PHE A 8 9.49 9.04 3.44
CA PHE A 8 10.19 8.29 4.48
C PHE A 8 11.34 7.46 3.88
N ILE A 9 11.06 6.71 2.81
CA ILE A 9 12.07 5.90 2.11
C ILE A 9 13.21 6.77 1.60
N ALA A 10 12.91 7.89 0.92
CA ALA A 10 13.93 8.81 0.41
C ALA A 10 14.81 9.41 1.51
N THR A 11 14.32 9.50 2.75
CA THR A 11 15.06 10.08 3.87
C THR A 11 15.87 9.04 4.64
N ASN A 12 15.30 7.85 4.86
CA ASN A 12 15.80 6.88 5.83
C ASN A 12 16.42 5.64 5.19
N CYS A 13 16.12 5.35 3.92
CA CYS A 13 16.67 4.20 3.20
C CYS A 13 17.85 4.62 2.33
N ALA A 14 19.05 4.18 2.68
CA ALA A 14 20.19 4.26 1.77
C ALA A 14 19.95 3.37 0.53
N PRO A 15 20.38 3.76 -0.69
CA PRO A 15 20.11 2.97 -1.89
C PRO A 15 20.79 1.59 -1.94
N GLN A 16 21.89 1.39 -1.21
CA GLN A 16 22.72 0.18 -1.27
C GLN A 16 22.40 -0.82 -0.15
N ASP A 17 21.55 -0.45 0.80
CA ASP A 17 21.24 -1.27 1.97
C ASP A 17 19.84 -1.86 1.85
N ILE A 18 19.64 -3.03 2.46
CA ILE A 18 18.31 -3.58 2.67
C ILE A 18 17.55 -2.60 3.56
N CYS A 19 16.47 -2.00 3.03
CA CYS A 19 15.62 -1.12 3.81
C CYS A 19 14.33 -1.83 4.19
N GLN A 20 14.09 -1.91 5.50
CA GLN A 20 12.88 -2.48 6.07
C GLN A 20 12.27 -1.51 7.07
N PHE A 21 10.94 -1.41 7.09
CA PHE A 21 10.22 -0.59 8.06
C PHE A 21 8.84 -1.18 8.36
N GLN A 22 8.24 -0.79 9.49
CA GLN A 22 6.84 -1.11 9.78
C GLN A 22 5.97 0.05 9.32
N LEU A 23 4.79 -0.23 8.74
CA LEU A 23 3.90 0.84 8.29
C LEU A 23 3.52 1.82 9.40
N LYS A 24 3.46 1.35 10.65
CA LYS A 24 3.19 2.23 11.80
C LYS A 24 4.25 3.32 11.99
N ASP A 25 5.48 3.12 11.50
CA ASP A 25 6.58 4.07 11.63
C ASP A 25 6.42 5.26 10.66
N VAL A 26 5.54 5.10 9.65
CA VAL A 26 5.30 6.11 8.60
C VAL A 26 3.88 6.66 8.60
N THR A 27 2.98 6.10 9.41
CA THR A 27 1.62 6.62 9.65
C THR A 27 1.57 7.42 10.94
N ASN A 28 0.83 8.54 10.95
CA ASN A 28 0.67 9.41 12.12
C ASN A 28 -0.69 9.25 12.83
N PHE A 29 -1.40 8.15 12.56
CA PHE A 29 -2.71 7.82 13.13
C PHE A 29 -2.71 6.36 13.63
N SER A 30 -3.62 6.05 14.55
CA SER A 30 -3.72 4.72 15.17
C SER A 30 -4.61 3.79 14.35
N TRP A 31 -4.09 2.63 13.94
CA TRP A 31 -4.80 1.60 13.17
C TRP A 31 -4.41 0.20 13.66
N ASP A 32 -5.20 -0.82 13.34
CA ASP A 32 -4.92 -2.22 13.66
C ASP A 32 -4.85 -3.13 12.42
N ARG A 33 -5.61 -2.81 11.37
CA ARG A 33 -5.62 -3.55 10.11
C ARG A 33 -5.43 -2.59 8.94
N PHE A 34 -4.59 -3.01 8.00
CA PHE A 34 -4.33 -2.31 6.76
C PHE A 34 -4.63 -3.24 5.58
N PHE A 35 -5.65 -2.90 4.80
CA PHE A 35 -6.02 -3.65 3.61
C PHE A 35 -5.43 -2.99 2.37
N VAL A 36 -4.82 -3.81 1.52
CA VAL A 36 -4.45 -3.43 0.15
C VAL A 36 -5.27 -4.29 -0.80
N PHE A 37 -6.06 -3.65 -1.64
CA PHE A 37 -6.80 -4.30 -2.72
C PHE A 37 -6.17 -3.95 -4.06
N ASP A 38 -6.07 -4.95 -4.94
CA ASP A 38 -5.72 -4.71 -6.33
C ASP A 38 -6.83 -3.91 -7.07
N LEU A 39 -6.48 -3.41 -8.24
CA LEU A 39 -7.37 -2.59 -9.08
C LEU A 39 -8.62 -3.34 -9.59
N THR A 40 -8.63 -4.68 -9.55
CA THR A 40 -9.70 -5.53 -10.08
C THR A 40 -10.74 -5.92 -9.04
N VAL A 41 -10.48 -5.67 -7.74
CA VAL A 41 -11.44 -6.03 -6.69
C VAL A 41 -12.67 -5.11 -6.71
N ASP A 42 -13.84 -5.73 -6.83
CA ASP A 42 -15.13 -5.06 -6.82
C ASP A 42 -15.44 -4.41 -5.46
N ASN A 43 -16.19 -3.30 -5.51
CA ASN A 43 -16.58 -2.54 -4.32
C ASN A 43 -17.38 -3.38 -3.30
N ASP A 44 -18.19 -4.35 -3.77
CA ASP A 44 -18.93 -5.24 -2.88
C ASP A 44 -18.01 -6.17 -2.09
N VAL A 45 -16.95 -6.67 -2.74
CA VAL A 45 -15.92 -7.48 -2.08
C VAL A 45 -15.16 -6.63 -1.07
N ILE A 46 -14.75 -5.41 -1.46
CA ILE A 46 -14.09 -4.46 -0.56
C ILE A 46 -14.97 -4.20 0.66
N SER A 47 -16.23 -3.82 0.45
CA SER A 47 -17.19 -3.50 1.51
C SER A 47 -17.35 -4.65 2.50
N LYS A 48 -17.45 -5.87 1.97
CA LYS A 48 -17.52 -7.09 2.78
C LYS A 48 -16.27 -7.31 3.61
N GLN A 49 -15.08 -7.09 3.06
CA GLN A 49 -13.82 -7.35 3.76
C GLN A 49 -13.50 -6.28 4.81
N ILE A 50 -13.77 -5.01 4.52
CA ILE A 50 -13.55 -3.92 5.48
C ILE A 50 -14.69 -3.82 6.51
N GLY A 51 -15.84 -4.46 6.27
CA GLY A 51 -16.97 -4.46 7.19
C GLY A 51 -17.78 -3.15 7.19
N SER A 52 -17.61 -2.31 6.16
CA SER A 52 -18.32 -1.05 5.98
C SER A 52 -18.67 -0.83 4.50
N GLU A 53 -19.77 -0.14 4.22
CA GLU A 53 -20.15 0.19 2.85
C GLU A 53 -19.07 1.07 2.19
N PHE A 54 -18.56 0.62 1.05
CA PHE A 54 -17.62 1.36 0.22
C PHE A 54 -18.19 1.52 -1.19
N SER A 55 -18.44 2.78 -1.56
CA SER A 55 -18.83 3.13 -2.93
C SER A 55 -17.81 4.10 -3.51
N SER A 56 -17.04 3.66 -4.50
CA SER A 56 -16.23 4.54 -5.35
C SER A 56 -16.75 4.52 -6.77
N SER A 57 -16.91 5.70 -7.36
CA SER A 57 -17.22 5.87 -8.78
C SER A 57 -16.01 5.57 -9.69
N ILE A 58 -14.80 5.47 -9.11
CA ILE A 58 -13.55 5.29 -9.83
C ILE A 58 -13.29 3.79 -9.97
N LYS A 59 -13.40 3.33 -11.21
CA LYS A 59 -13.81 1.96 -11.43
C LYS A 59 -12.66 0.96 -11.67
N TYR A 60 -11.47 1.35 -12.20
CA TYR A 60 -10.54 0.31 -12.70
C TYR A 60 -9.00 0.55 -12.69
N TYR A 61 -8.42 1.56 -12.03
CA TYR A 61 -6.97 1.84 -12.22
C TYR A 61 -6.19 2.26 -10.97
N SER A 62 -6.64 1.85 -9.78
CA SER A 62 -5.99 2.28 -8.56
C SER A 62 -5.99 1.21 -7.49
N ASN A 63 -4.83 1.00 -6.88
CA ASN A 63 -4.75 0.24 -5.64
C ASN A 63 -5.43 1.05 -4.54
N LYS A 64 -6.22 0.33 -3.74
CA LYS A 64 -7.07 0.91 -2.70
C LYS A 64 -6.56 0.43 -1.36
N TRP A 65 -6.28 1.39 -0.50
CA TRP A 65 -5.59 1.20 0.76
C TRP A 65 -6.51 1.65 1.89
N PHE A 66 -6.89 0.73 2.76
CA PHE A 66 -7.82 1.00 3.85
C PHE A 66 -7.16 0.72 5.18
N TYR A 67 -7.14 1.72 6.05
CA TYR A 67 -6.69 1.58 7.42
C TYR A 67 -7.92 1.52 8.31
N LEU A 68 -8.01 0.47 9.11
CA LEU A 68 -9.09 0.27 10.07
C LEU A 68 -8.54 0.35 11.48
N LYS A 69 -9.43 0.71 12.41
CA LYS A 69 -9.19 0.61 13.85
C LYS A 69 -10.45 0.06 14.51
N ASP A 70 -10.31 -1.03 15.25
CA ASP A 70 -11.40 -1.65 16.02
C ASP A 70 -12.65 -1.97 15.17
N GLY A 71 -12.46 -2.23 13.86
CA GLY A 71 -13.55 -2.50 12.91
C GLY A 71 -14.02 -1.30 12.10
N GLU A 72 -13.57 -0.09 12.41
CA GLU A 72 -14.00 1.13 11.73
C GLU A 72 -12.95 1.61 10.72
N LEU A 73 -13.40 2.09 9.55
CA LEU A 73 -12.54 2.73 8.57
C LEU A 73 -12.11 4.10 9.08
N ILE A 74 -10.81 4.29 9.29
CA ILE A 74 -10.26 5.55 9.82
C ILE A 74 -9.52 6.37 8.76
N HIS A 75 -8.99 5.72 7.73
CA HIS A 75 -8.23 6.37 6.67
C HIS A 75 -8.28 5.53 5.40
N PHE A 76 -8.36 6.22 4.27
CA PHE A 76 -8.44 5.62 2.94
C PHE A 76 -7.50 6.36 2.00
N GLU A 77 -6.70 5.60 1.27
CA GLU A 77 -5.91 6.12 0.16
C GLU A 77 -6.29 5.41 -1.13
N GLN A 78 -6.41 6.20 -2.19
CA GLN A 78 -6.56 5.71 -3.55
C GLN A 78 -5.36 6.17 -4.35
N ARG A 79 -4.58 5.20 -4.85
CA ARG A 79 -3.39 5.49 -5.66
C ARG A 79 -3.62 5.00 -7.06
N ALA A 80 -3.70 5.91 -8.03
CA ALA A 80 -3.73 5.54 -9.43
C ALA A 80 -2.38 4.93 -9.80
N ILE A 81 -2.32 3.61 -9.92
CA ILE A 81 -1.15 2.89 -10.40
C ILE A 81 -1.59 2.30 -11.73
N PRO A 82 -1.21 2.89 -12.87
CA PRO A 82 -1.44 2.25 -14.14
C PRO A 82 -0.50 1.03 -14.21
N GLU A 83 -0.93 -0.03 -14.90
CA GLU A 83 -0.36 -1.39 -14.90
C GLU A 83 1.16 -1.42 -14.61
N ILE A 84 1.52 -2.23 -13.60
CA ILE A 84 2.87 -2.34 -13.05
C ILE A 84 3.88 -2.55 -14.19
N ASP A 85 4.92 -1.69 -14.19
CA ASP A 85 6.09 -1.58 -15.08
C ASP A 85 6.10 -0.45 -16.12
N GLU A 86 5.05 -0.15 -16.88
CA GLU A 86 5.14 0.90 -17.92
C GLU A 86 4.73 2.30 -17.46
N TYR A 87 4.05 2.42 -16.32
CA TYR A 87 3.40 3.69 -15.95
C TYR A 87 3.60 4.18 -14.51
N MET A 88 4.37 3.45 -13.69
CA MET A 88 4.76 3.98 -12.38
C MET A 88 5.55 5.28 -12.55
N LYS A 89 5.22 6.28 -11.73
CA LYS A 89 5.90 7.58 -11.70
C LYS A 89 6.89 7.64 -10.54
N PRO A 90 7.89 8.52 -10.60
CA PRO A 90 8.80 8.74 -9.48
C PRO A 90 8.04 9.03 -8.19
N GLY A 91 8.34 8.26 -7.14
CA GLY A 91 7.71 8.36 -5.82
C GLY A 91 6.43 7.55 -5.65
N ASP A 92 5.97 6.83 -6.67
CA ASP A 92 4.86 5.88 -6.53
C ASP A 92 5.25 4.73 -5.60
N ILE A 93 4.24 4.23 -4.89
CA ILE A 93 4.37 3.16 -3.92
C ILE A 93 3.34 2.11 -4.30
N ASP A 94 3.77 0.86 -4.37
CA ASP A 94 2.90 -0.30 -4.45
C ASP A 94 3.25 -1.33 -3.37
N PHE A 95 2.30 -2.19 -3.03
CA PHE A 95 2.52 -3.33 -2.13
C PHE A 95 2.45 -4.63 -2.93
N ASP A 96 3.46 -5.47 -2.76
CA ASP A 96 3.49 -6.80 -3.36
C ASP A 96 2.45 -7.69 -2.66
N ILE A 97 1.29 -7.80 -3.30
CA ILE A 97 0.20 -8.71 -2.93
C ILE A 97 0.05 -9.85 -3.93
N SER A 98 1.07 -10.08 -4.77
CA SER A 98 1.02 -11.07 -5.86
C SER A 98 0.81 -12.51 -5.38
N SER A 99 1.16 -12.81 -4.13
CA SER A 99 0.93 -14.09 -3.48
C SER A 99 -0.52 -14.29 -3.02
N SER A 100 -1.34 -13.23 -2.97
CA SER A 100 -2.72 -13.32 -2.53
C SER A 100 -3.62 -13.88 -3.63
N LYS A 101 -4.29 -15.00 -3.32
CA LYS A 101 -5.31 -15.60 -4.19
C LYS A 101 -6.56 -14.72 -4.31
N ASP A 102 -6.85 -13.97 -3.26
CA ASP A 102 -8.06 -13.16 -3.19
C ASP A 102 -7.87 -11.75 -3.74
N ARG A 103 -6.68 -11.45 -4.29
CA ARG A 103 -6.32 -10.14 -4.87
C ARG A 103 -6.38 -8.98 -3.86
N TYR A 104 -6.30 -9.31 -2.58
CA TYR A 104 -6.09 -8.36 -1.50
C TYR A 104 -5.20 -8.96 -0.41
N ALA A 105 -4.49 -8.11 0.32
CA ALA A 105 -3.75 -8.53 1.51
C ALA A 105 -4.18 -7.70 2.72
N VAL A 106 -4.06 -8.30 3.90
CA VAL A 106 -4.32 -7.64 5.17
C VAL A 106 -3.04 -7.66 5.98
N PHE A 107 -2.67 -6.51 6.48
CA PHE A 107 -1.45 -6.28 7.26
C PHE A 107 -1.81 -5.71 8.62
N ASP A 108 -0.94 -5.94 9.61
CA ASP A 108 -1.09 -5.39 10.96
C ASP A 108 0.07 -4.44 11.29
N THR A 109 0.04 -3.85 12.49
CA THR A 109 1.07 -2.90 12.94
C THR A 109 2.45 -3.53 13.17
N LYS A 110 2.58 -4.86 13.07
CA LYS A 110 3.82 -5.62 13.19
C LYS A 110 4.35 -6.06 11.83
N SER A 111 3.56 -5.93 10.76
CA SER A 111 4.00 -6.20 9.39
C SER A 111 5.21 -5.33 9.03
N VAL A 112 6.27 -5.99 8.55
CA VAL A 112 7.53 -5.39 8.13
C VAL A 112 7.60 -5.48 6.61
N PHE A 113 7.89 -4.34 5.99
CA PHE A 113 7.98 -4.22 4.54
C PHE A 113 9.42 -3.95 4.14
N GLU A 114 9.92 -4.77 3.22
CA GLU A 114 11.16 -4.53 2.51
C GLU A 114 10.91 -3.66 1.27
N VAL A 115 11.77 -2.67 1.07
CA VAL A 115 11.70 -1.72 -0.04
C VAL A 115 12.45 -2.27 -1.25
N ASN A 116 11.72 -2.54 -2.32
CA ASN A 116 12.30 -2.78 -3.64
C ASN A 116 12.18 -1.52 -4.48
N ARG A 117 13.31 -1.02 -5.00
CA ARG A 117 13.36 0.17 -5.85
C ARG A 117 13.19 -0.22 -7.31
N ILE A 118 12.20 0.37 -7.97
CA ILE A 118 11.93 0.18 -9.39
C ILE A 118 12.38 1.44 -10.13
N LYS A 119 13.26 1.28 -11.11
CA LYS A 119 13.68 2.40 -11.97
C LYS A 119 12.55 2.74 -12.93
N VAL A 120 12.12 3.99 -12.93
CA VAL A 120 11.08 4.52 -13.82
C VAL A 120 11.59 5.78 -14.51
N ASN A 121 10.89 6.24 -15.54
CA ASN A 121 11.29 7.47 -16.23
C ASN A 121 11.23 8.67 -15.26
N GLY A 122 12.37 9.32 -15.03
CA GLY A 122 12.48 10.49 -14.15
C GLY A 122 12.76 10.19 -12.67
N GLY A 123 12.98 8.93 -12.26
CA GLY A 123 13.34 8.63 -10.87
C GLY A 123 13.09 7.17 -10.45
N GLU A 124 12.70 6.99 -9.19
CA GLU A 124 12.45 5.68 -8.58
C GLU A 124 11.00 5.60 -8.09
N ALA A 125 10.35 4.47 -8.35
CA ALA A 125 9.15 4.04 -7.65
C ALA A 125 9.52 2.91 -6.67
N PHE A 126 8.61 2.56 -5.76
CA PHE A 126 8.91 1.57 -4.73
C PHE A 126 7.83 0.49 -4.63
N LEU A 127 8.27 -0.76 -4.64
CA LEU A 127 7.44 -1.93 -4.38
C LEU A 127 7.76 -2.47 -2.98
N LEU A 128 6.74 -2.56 -2.13
CA LEU A 128 6.86 -2.94 -0.74
C LEU A 128 6.45 -4.40 -0.57
N LYS A 129 7.41 -5.26 -0.23
CA LYS A 129 7.17 -6.67 0.00
C LYS A 129 7.12 -6.95 1.48
N CYS A 130 6.03 -7.53 1.97
CA CYS A 130 6.01 -7.96 3.36
C CYS A 130 6.94 -9.16 3.56
N VAL A 131 7.82 -9.09 4.57
CA VAL A 131 8.81 -10.14 4.85
C VAL A 131 8.45 -11.02 6.05
N ASN A 132 7.41 -10.66 6.80
CA ASN A 132 6.92 -11.41 7.96
C ASN A 132 5.39 -11.63 7.94
N CYS A 133 4.76 -11.51 6.77
CA CYS A 133 3.35 -11.80 6.57
C CYS A 133 3.22 -13.24 6.05
N GLN A 134 2.37 -14.03 6.70
CA GLN A 134 2.04 -15.40 6.29
C GLN A 134 0.71 -15.43 5.53
#